data_AF-C1C3T8-F1
#
_entry.id   AF-C1C3T8-F1
#
_cell.length_a   1.000
_cell.length_b   1.000
_cell.length_c   1.000
_cell.angle_alpha   90.00
_cell.angle_beta   90.00
_cell.angle_gamma   90.00
#
_symmetry.space_group_name_H-M   'P 1'
#
loop_
_entity.id
_entity.type
_entity.pdbx_description
1 polymer ?
#
loop_
_entity_poly.entity_id
_entity_poly.type
_entity_poly.pdbx_seq_one_letter_code
_entity_poly.pdbx_strand_id
1 'polypeptide(L)'
;MAAESEVSKPARPKKEPQPLVIPKNATDEQGLKLERLMRNPDKPAPIPERLKEWNPRAPPEFVRDVMGSSAGAGSGEFHVYRHLRRREYQRQEFMDVISEEQKLDEEFQLKIKDNQVKAEERTAKRRLKRQKLKEKKKAKKAKQENNGTQKDPQKGEDKEMSSEEDESDD
;
A
#
# COMPACT_ATOMS: atom_id res chain seq x y z
N MET A 1 17.91 49.06 20.74
CA MET A 1 16.80 48.64 21.62
C MET A 1 15.56 48.52 20.76
N ALA A 2 15.26 47.33 20.25
CA ALA A 2 14.02 47.07 19.51
C ALA A 2 13.04 46.41 20.48
N ALA A 3 11.94 47.11 20.78
CA ALA A 3 10.88 46.59 21.63
C ALA A 3 10.00 45.66 20.79
N GLU A 4 10.09 44.35 21.05
CA GLU A 4 9.19 43.36 20.49
C GLU A 4 7.82 43.52 21.14
N SER A 5 6.81 43.84 20.32
CA SER A 5 5.41 43.94 20.74
C SER A 5 4.88 42.55 21.07
N GLU A 6 4.66 42.27 22.36
CA GLU A 6 3.96 41.07 22.80
C GLU A 6 2.50 41.09 22.33
N VAL A 7 2.21 40.37 21.24
CA VAL A 7 0.84 40.09 20.81
C VAL A 7 0.23 39.09 21.78
N SER A 8 -0.55 39.58 22.74
CA SER A 8 -1.33 38.76 23.65
C SER A 8 -2.24 37.82 22.86
N LYS A 9 -2.07 36.51 23.03
CA LYS A 9 -2.91 35.48 22.38
C LYS A 9 -4.38 35.74 22.74
N PRO A 10 -5.31 35.71 21.76
CA PRO A 10 -6.72 35.95 22.02
C PRO A 10 -7.26 34.90 23.01
N ALA A 11 -8.09 35.36 23.96
CA ALA A 11 -8.73 34.50 24.95
C ALA A 11 -9.54 33.39 24.26
N ARG A 12 -9.35 32.13 24.68
CA ARG A 12 -10.07 31.00 24.09
C ARG A 12 -11.58 31.16 24.36
N PRO A 13 -12.44 31.01 23.35
CA PRO A 13 -13.88 31.05 23.56
C PRO A 13 -14.29 29.97 24.55
N LYS A 14 -15.14 30.33 25.52
CA LYS A 14 -15.65 29.43 26.55
C LYS A 14 -16.47 28.33 25.87
N LYS A 15 -16.15 27.07 26.12
CA LYS A 15 -16.92 25.92 25.61
C LYS A 15 -18.21 25.78 26.42
N GLU A 16 -19.35 25.83 25.75
CA GLU A 16 -20.64 25.53 26.37
C GLU A 16 -20.67 24.06 26.85
N PRO A 17 -21.18 23.78 28.07
CA PRO A 17 -21.27 22.43 28.60
C PRO A 17 -22.23 21.59 27.75
N GLN A 18 -21.79 20.41 27.32
CA GLN A 18 -22.56 19.53 26.45
C GLN A 18 -23.13 18.36 27.25
N PRO A 19 -24.38 17.95 27.00
CA PRO A 19 -24.92 16.73 27.56
C PRO A 19 -24.14 15.52 27.01
N LEU A 20 -23.79 14.57 27.89
CA LEU A 20 -23.14 13.34 27.48
C LEU A 20 -24.17 12.44 26.79
N VAL A 21 -24.20 12.47 25.46
CA VAL A 21 -25.03 11.57 24.65
C VAL A 21 -24.22 10.32 24.31
N ILE A 22 -24.69 9.17 24.78
CA ILE A 22 -24.09 7.88 24.43
C ILE A 22 -24.68 7.45 23.07
N PRO A 23 -23.85 7.31 22.02
CA PRO A 23 -24.31 6.88 20.71
C PRO A 23 -24.81 5.44 20.75
N LYS A 24 -25.91 5.15 20.07
CA LYS A 24 -26.49 3.80 19.98
C LYS A 24 -26.12 3.12 18.66
N ASN A 25 -26.01 3.90 17.59
CA ASN A 25 -25.67 3.45 16.24
C ASN A 25 -24.40 4.13 15.70
N ALA A 26 -23.76 3.52 14.69
CA ALA A 26 -22.60 4.10 14.01
C ALA A 26 -22.90 5.47 13.37
N THR A 27 -24.13 5.66 12.90
CA THR A 27 -24.62 6.96 12.40
C THR A 27 -24.63 8.03 13.49
N ASP A 28 -25.01 7.67 14.72
CA ASP A 28 -25.08 8.59 15.84
C ASP A 28 -23.66 9.02 16.27
N GLU A 29 -22.69 8.09 16.26
CA GLU A 29 -21.29 8.41 16.49
C GLU A 29 -20.72 9.40 15.47
N GLN A 30 -21.02 9.18 14.20
CA GLN A 30 -20.61 10.08 13.12
C GLN A 30 -21.28 11.44 13.23
N GLY A 31 -22.58 11.46 13.56
CA GLY A 31 -23.34 12.68 13.81
C GLY A 31 -22.74 13.53 14.93
N LEU A 32 -22.39 12.92 16.07
CA LEU A 32 -21.73 13.61 17.19
C LEU A 32 -20.34 14.15 16.82
N LYS A 33 -19.56 13.39 16.04
CA LYS A 33 -18.24 13.84 15.54
C LYS A 33 -18.39 15.01 14.55
N LEU A 34 -19.41 14.96 13.69
CA LEU A 34 -19.73 15.99 12.72
C LEU A 34 -20.20 17.27 13.42
N GLU A 35 -21.12 17.18 14.37
CA GLU A 35 -21.59 18.32 15.17
C GLU A 35 -20.43 19.01 15.90
N ARG A 36 -19.51 18.22 16.47
CA ARG A 36 -18.29 18.73 17.10
C ARG A 36 -17.39 19.50 16.12
N LEU A 37 -17.32 19.07 14.86
CA LEU A 37 -16.51 19.72 13.83
C LEU A 37 -17.22 20.98 13.32
N MET A 38 -18.53 20.92 13.06
CA MET A 38 -19.34 22.06 12.60
C MET A 38 -19.47 23.18 13.63
N ARG A 39 -19.23 22.91 14.92
CA ARG A 39 -19.19 23.95 15.96
C ARG A 39 -18.09 24.99 15.73
N ASN A 40 -17.01 24.63 15.02
CA ASN A 40 -15.94 25.56 14.66
C ASN A 40 -15.57 25.35 13.17
N PRO A 41 -16.37 25.90 12.23
CA PRO A 41 -16.16 25.65 10.80
C PRO A 41 -14.87 26.29 10.27
N ASP A 42 -14.40 27.37 10.89
CA ASP A 42 -13.17 28.07 10.49
C ASP A 42 -11.89 27.31 10.86
N LYS A 43 -11.99 26.33 11.78
CA LYS A 43 -10.83 25.53 12.18
C LYS A 43 -10.64 24.36 11.21
N PRO A 44 -9.51 24.26 10.50
CA PRO A 44 -9.27 23.14 9.61
C PRO A 44 -9.30 21.82 10.39
N ALA A 45 -9.97 20.82 9.82
CA ALA A 45 -10.02 19.48 10.39
C ALA A 45 -8.60 18.88 10.43
N PRO A 46 -8.14 18.33 11.57
CA PRO A 46 -6.85 17.66 11.63
C PRO A 46 -6.96 16.33 10.88
N ILE A 47 -6.55 16.32 9.61
CA ILE A 47 -6.36 15.09 8.84
C ILE A 47 -4.99 14.55 9.26
N PRO A 48 -4.93 13.35 9.89
CA PRO A 48 -3.66 12.78 10.28
C PRO A 48 -2.83 12.49 9.03
N GLU A 49 -1.59 12.95 9.02
CA GLU A 49 -0.59 12.48 8.06
C GLU A 49 -0.28 10.99 8.33
N ARG A 50 0.37 10.34 7.36
CA ARG A 50 0.77 8.93 7.50
C ARG A 50 1.53 8.75 8.81
N LEU A 51 1.19 7.70 9.57
CA LEU A 51 1.84 7.41 10.83
C LEU A 51 3.34 7.25 10.57
N LYS A 52 4.15 8.02 11.29
CA LYS A 52 5.61 7.89 11.19
C LYS A 52 6.02 6.57 11.83
N GLU A 53 6.67 5.73 11.04
CA GLU A 53 7.26 4.49 11.53
C GLU A 53 8.30 4.79 12.61
N TRP A 54 8.34 3.94 13.64
CA TRP A 54 9.34 4.07 14.69
C TRP A 54 10.71 3.73 14.11
N ASN A 55 11.67 4.64 14.24
CA ASN A 55 13.05 4.44 13.78
C ASN A 55 13.99 4.57 14.99
N PRO A 56 14.97 3.66 15.18
CA PRO A 56 16.01 3.82 16.18
C PRO A 56 16.63 5.22 16.11
N ARG A 57 16.83 5.82 17.28
CA ARG A 57 17.44 7.14 17.39
C ARG A 57 18.89 7.04 16.94
N ALA A 58 19.31 7.97 16.07
CA ALA A 58 20.70 8.07 15.65
C ALA A 58 21.61 8.19 16.90
N PRO A 59 22.78 7.51 16.90
CA PRO A 59 23.74 7.64 17.97
C PRO A 59 24.23 9.09 18.07
N PRO A 60 24.48 9.62 19.28
CA PRO A 60 25.03 10.96 19.43
C PRO A 60 26.46 11.02 18.86
N GLU A 61 26.76 12.06 18.11
CA GLU A 61 28.07 12.27 17.46
C GLU A 61 29.23 12.33 18.45
N PHE A 62 29.04 13.02 19.58
CA PHE A 62 30.07 13.19 20.61
C PHE A 62 29.51 12.85 21.99
N VAL A 63 30.21 11.95 22.68
CA VAL A 63 30.00 11.67 24.10
C VAL A 63 30.97 12.55 24.88
N ARG A 64 30.46 13.42 25.76
CA ARG A 64 31.26 14.45 26.45
C ARG A 64 31.78 13.99 27.80
N ASP A 65 31.16 12.97 28.35
CA ASP A 65 31.32 12.41 29.70
C ASP A 65 32.14 11.12 29.72
N VAL A 66 33.01 10.93 28.71
CA VAL A 66 33.90 9.76 28.65
C VAL A 66 34.98 9.88 29.71
N MET A 67 34.98 8.96 30.67
CA MET A 67 36.03 8.81 31.67
C MET A 67 37.26 8.10 31.05
N GLY A 68 38.46 8.35 31.57
CA GLY A 68 39.71 7.83 31.01
C GLY A 68 39.77 6.30 30.89
N SER A 69 40.48 5.78 29.89
CA SER A 69 40.46 4.36 29.52
C SER A 69 40.99 3.40 30.60
N SER A 70 41.81 3.88 31.52
CA SER A 70 42.33 3.11 32.67
C SER A 70 41.58 3.36 33.97
N ALA A 71 40.51 4.17 33.94
CA ALA A 71 39.70 4.42 35.13
C ALA A 71 38.90 3.16 35.51
N GLY A 72 38.69 2.96 36.81
CA GLY A 72 37.89 1.85 37.32
C GLY A 72 36.40 1.98 37.02
N ALA A 73 35.64 0.89 37.25
CA ALA A 73 34.20 0.90 37.08
C ALA A 73 33.52 1.85 38.08
N GLY A 74 32.91 2.92 37.57
CA GLY A 74 32.10 3.85 38.37
C GLY A 74 30.72 3.28 38.70
N SER A 75 30.02 3.87 39.69
CA SER A 75 28.67 3.47 40.08
C SER A 75 27.61 3.65 38.98
N GLY A 76 27.84 4.58 38.04
CA GLY A 76 26.96 4.84 36.91
C GLY A 76 27.17 3.93 35.69
N GLU A 77 28.31 3.22 35.62
CA GLU A 77 28.72 2.48 34.41
C GLU A 77 27.73 1.36 34.06
N PHE A 78 27.17 0.70 35.08
CA PHE A 78 26.13 -0.31 34.89
C PHE A 78 24.89 0.26 34.19
N HIS A 79 24.44 1.47 34.55
CA HIS A 79 23.28 2.08 33.93
C HIS A 79 23.57 2.55 32.50
N VAL A 80 24.79 3.04 32.24
CA VAL A 80 25.26 3.37 30.90
C VAL A 80 25.19 2.14 29.99
N TYR A 81 25.79 1.02 30.40
CA TYR A 81 25.74 -0.25 29.66
C TYR A 81 24.31 -0.74 29.46
N ARG A 82 23.46 -0.70 30.49
CA ARG A 82 22.05 -1.11 30.38
C ARG A 82 21.29 -0.32 29.32
N HIS A 83 21.48 1.00 29.28
CA HIS A 83 20.83 1.85 28.27
C HIS A 83 21.41 1.64 26.87
N LEU A 84 22.72 1.48 26.76
CA LEU A 84 23.41 1.19 25.50
C LEU A 84 22.95 -0.16 24.92
N ARG A 85 22.95 -1.22 25.73
CA ARG A 85 22.51 -2.56 25.33
C ARG A 85 21.06 -2.56 24.87
N ARG A 86 20.17 -1.90 25.62
CA ARG A 86 18.75 -1.78 25.22
C ARG A 86 18.61 -1.06 23.88
N ARG A 87 19.32 0.07 23.69
CA ARG A 87 19.30 0.82 22.43
C ARG A 87 19.81 -0.04 21.27
N GLU A 88 20.87 -0.80 21.51
CA GLU A 88 21.48 -1.63 20.47
C GLU A 88 20.60 -2.82 20.09
N TYR A 89 19.98 -3.50 21.06
CA TYR A 89 19.01 -4.56 20.77
C TYR A 89 17.81 -4.05 20.00
N GLN A 90 17.24 -2.90 20.42
CA GLN A 90 16.16 -2.27 19.68
C GLN A 90 16.56 -1.90 18.24
N ARG A 91 17.80 -1.45 18.03
CA ARG A 91 18.33 -1.15 16.70
C ARG A 91 18.50 -2.43 15.87
N GLN A 92 19.01 -3.50 16.46
CA GLN A 92 19.22 -4.79 15.79
C GLN A 92 17.88 -5.42 15.40
N GLU A 93 16.94 -5.54 16.35
CA GLU A 93 15.59 -6.05 16.12
C GLU A 93 14.88 -5.27 15.00
N PHE A 94 15.02 -3.94 14.98
CA PHE A 94 14.48 -3.11 13.90
C PHE A 94 15.06 -3.43 12.52
N MET A 95 16.38 -3.60 12.43
CA MET A 95 17.04 -3.94 11.17
C MET A 95 16.64 -5.33 10.70
N ASP A 96 16.54 -6.28 11.62
CA ASP A 96 16.13 -7.65 11.32
C ASP A 96 14.68 -7.67 10.80
N VAL A 97 13.74 -7.02 11.49
CA VAL A 97 12.33 -6.92 11.08
C VAL A 97 12.17 -6.25 9.71
N ILE A 98 12.85 -5.13 9.46
CA ILE A 98 12.81 -4.46 8.15
C ILE A 98 13.37 -5.36 7.06
N SER A 99 14.47 -6.06 7.34
CA SER A 99 15.08 -6.96 6.35
C SER A 99 14.16 -8.13 5.99
N GLU A 100 13.39 -8.64 6.94
CA GLU A 100 12.40 -9.70 6.72
C GLU A 100 11.19 -9.18 5.94
N GLU A 101 10.65 -8.02 6.31
CA GLU A 101 9.55 -7.37 5.59
C GLU A 101 9.91 -7.09 4.13
N GLN A 102 11.10 -6.53 3.88
CA GLN A 102 11.58 -6.25 2.52
C GLN A 102 11.69 -7.53 1.68
N LYS A 103 12.24 -8.62 2.25
CA LYS A 103 12.33 -9.91 1.53
C LYS A 103 10.95 -10.46 1.18
N LEU A 104 10.02 -10.43 2.13
CA LEU A 104 8.65 -10.92 1.92
C LEU A 104 7.91 -10.07 0.85
N ASP A 105 8.10 -8.76 0.88
CA ASP A 105 7.52 -7.85 -0.11
C ASP A 105 8.11 -8.08 -1.51
N GLU A 106 9.42 -8.27 -1.62
CA GLU A 106 10.08 -8.59 -2.89
C GLU A 106 9.57 -9.92 -3.46
N GLU A 107 9.50 -10.97 -2.65
CA GLU A 107 8.95 -12.27 -3.03
C GLU A 107 7.48 -12.17 -3.48
N PHE A 108 6.68 -11.40 -2.74
CA PHE A 108 5.28 -11.16 -3.08
C PHE A 108 5.12 -10.42 -4.41
N GLN A 109 5.92 -9.38 -4.64
CA GLN A 109 5.90 -8.62 -5.89
C GLN A 109 6.35 -9.47 -7.08
N LEU A 110 7.36 -10.32 -6.90
CA LEU A 110 7.80 -11.27 -7.93
C LEU A 110 6.67 -12.24 -8.26
N LYS A 111 6.03 -12.83 -7.25
CA LYS A 111 4.89 -13.74 -7.43
C LYS A 111 3.72 -13.08 -8.16
N ILE A 112 3.41 -11.81 -7.86
CA ILE A 112 2.38 -11.06 -8.58
C ILE A 112 2.76 -10.90 -10.06
N LYS A 113 4.00 -10.49 -10.35
CA LYS A 113 4.48 -10.28 -11.72
C LYS A 113 4.42 -11.59 -12.52
N ASP A 114 4.87 -12.70 -11.93
CA ASP A 114 4.82 -14.01 -12.58
C ASP A 114 3.39 -14.44 -12.89
N ASN A 115 2.46 -14.21 -11.96
CA ASN A 115 1.04 -14.50 -12.18
C ASN A 115 0.44 -13.62 -13.28
N GLN A 116 0.82 -12.35 -13.35
CA GLN A 116 0.39 -11.44 -14.42
C GLN A 116 0.92 -11.91 -15.78
N VAL A 117 2.20 -12.26 -15.89
CA VAL A 117 2.81 -12.78 -17.12
C VAL A 117 2.13 -14.07 -17.55
N LYS A 118 1.93 -15.03 -16.66
CA LYS A 118 1.21 -16.29 -16.95
C LYS A 118 -0.22 -16.03 -17.44
N ALA A 119 -0.93 -15.09 -16.83
CA ALA A 119 -2.29 -14.71 -17.25
C ALA A 119 -2.30 -14.01 -18.62
N GLU A 120 -1.33 -13.15 -18.90
CA GLU A 120 -1.15 -12.46 -20.17
C GLU A 120 -0.80 -13.43 -21.29
N GLU A 121 0.11 -14.39 -21.06
CA GLU A 121 0.46 -15.42 -22.02
C GLU A 121 -0.75 -16.28 -22.40
N ARG A 122 -1.52 -16.75 -21.40
CA ARG A 122 -2.77 -17.49 -21.63
C ARG A 122 -3.76 -16.66 -22.43
N THR A 123 -3.89 -15.37 -22.11
CA THR A 123 -4.79 -14.45 -22.80
C THR A 123 -4.33 -14.14 -24.22
N ALA A 124 -3.03 -13.96 -24.46
CA ALA A 124 -2.40 -13.71 -25.75
C ALA A 124 -2.55 -14.91 -26.68
N LYS A 125 -2.24 -16.13 -26.18
CA LYS A 125 -2.47 -17.39 -26.91
C LYS A 125 -3.94 -17.51 -27.36
N ARG A 126 -4.90 -17.27 -26.46
CA ARG A 126 -6.34 -17.29 -26.78
C ARG A 126 -6.75 -16.15 -27.74
N ARG A 127 -6.17 -14.96 -27.60
CA ARG A 127 -6.41 -13.80 -28.48
C ARG A 127 -5.92 -14.07 -29.90
N LEU A 128 -4.72 -14.63 -30.07
CA LEU A 128 -4.15 -15.01 -31.36
C LEU A 128 -5.02 -16.09 -32.05
N LYS A 129 -5.47 -17.12 -31.32
CA LYS A 129 -6.42 -18.12 -31.85
C LYS A 129 -7.70 -17.45 -32.39
N ARG A 130 -8.30 -16.51 -31.64
CA ARG A 130 -9.49 -15.77 -32.08
C ARG A 130 -9.23 -14.84 -33.27
N GLN A 131 -8.08 -14.17 -33.33
CA GLN A 131 -7.71 -13.30 -34.45
C GLN A 131 -7.55 -14.10 -35.75
N LYS A 132 -6.82 -15.22 -35.71
CA LYS A 132 -6.69 -16.14 -36.85
C LYS A 132 -8.05 -16.65 -37.33
N LEU A 133 -8.97 -16.97 -36.42
CA LEU A 133 -10.34 -17.39 -36.79
C LEU A 133 -11.13 -16.24 -37.44
N LYS A 134 -11.03 -15.01 -36.90
CA LYS A 134 -11.68 -13.81 -37.47
C LYS A 134 -11.14 -13.50 -38.87
N GLU A 135 -9.84 -13.59 -39.09
CA GLU A 135 -9.21 -13.38 -40.40
C GLU A 135 -9.68 -14.44 -41.42
N LYS A 136 -9.70 -15.73 -41.03
CA LYS A 136 -10.24 -16.80 -41.88
C LYS A 136 -11.71 -16.56 -42.25
N LYS A 137 -12.54 -16.13 -41.29
CA LYS A 137 -13.97 -15.79 -41.55
C LYS A 137 -14.11 -14.58 -42.48
N LYS A 138 -13.31 -13.52 -42.29
CA LYS A 138 -13.29 -12.35 -43.19
C LYS A 138 -12.85 -12.73 -44.61
N ALA A 139 -11.80 -13.53 -44.75
CA ALA A 139 -11.32 -14.01 -46.06
C ALA A 139 -12.36 -14.89 -46.78
N LYS A 140 -13.10 -15.74 -46.05
CA LYS A 140 -14.21 -16.51 -46.63
C LYS A 140 -15.36 -15.61 -47.12
N LYS A 141 -15.75 -14.59 -46.33
CA LYS A 141 -16.77 -13.61 -46.74
C LYS A 141 -16.34 -12.80 -47.97
N ALA A 142 -15.11 -12.28 -47.98
CA ALA A 142 -14.58 -11.55 -49.13
C ALA A 142 -14.52 -12.41 -50.41
N LYS A 143 -14.22 -13.72 -50.30
CA LYS A 143 -14.31 -14.66 -51.42
C LYS A 143 -15.75 -14.90 -51.90
N GLN A 144 -16.73 -14.93 -51.00
CA GLN A 144 -18.15 -15.04 -51.37
C GLN A 144 -18.68 -13.76 -52.03
N GLU A 145 -18.22 -12.59 -51.59
CA GLU A 145 -18.61 -11.29 -52.18
C GLU A 145 -17.96 -11.05 -53.55
N ASN A 146 -16.70 -11.48 -53.77
CA ASN A 146 -16.04 -11.41 -55.08
C ASN A 146 -16.54 -12.46 -56.09
N ASN A 147 -17.02 -13.62 -55.62
CA ASN A 147 -17.72 -14.60 -56.47
C ASN A 147 -19.21 -14.25 -56.57
N GLY A 148 -19.49 -13.05 -57.08
CA GLY A 148 -20.84 -12.72 -57.52
C GLY A 148 -21.35 -13.79 -58.48
N THR A 149 -22.49 -14.38 -58.10
CA THR A 149 -23.41 -15.23 -58.87
C THR A 149 -23.21 -16.76 -58.86
N GLN A 150 -24.25 -17.41 -58.30
CA GLN A 150 -24.74 -18.80 -58.46
C GLN A 150 -23.99 -19.95 -57.76
N LYS A 151 -24.54 -20.44 -56.62
CA LYS A 151 -25.07 -21.82 -56.49
C LYS A 151 -25.69 -22.11 -55.11
N ASP A 152 -26.73 -22.95 -55.17
CA ASP A 152 -27.65 -23.48 -54.16
C ASP A 152 -27.08 -23.98 -52.81
N PRO A 153 -27.95 -24.14 -51.78
CA PRO A 153 -27.56 -24.48 -50.42
C PRO A 153 -27.50 -25.99 -50.22
N GLN A 154 -26.32 -26.61 -50.34
CA GLN A 154 -26.13 -27.96 -49.80
C GLN A 154 -24.77 -28.14 -49.12
N LYS A 155 -24.87 -28.42 -47.81
CA LYS A 155 -24.15 -29.46 -47.06
C LYS A 155 -22.62 -29.33 -46.98
N GLY A 156 -22.12 -29.00 -45.80
CA GLY A 156 -20.69 -29.01 -45.51
C GLY A 156 -20.39 -28.93 -44.01
N GLU A 157 -20.51 -30.09 -43.37
CA GLU A 157 -19.89 -30.52 -42.10
C GLU A 157 -19.19 -29.45 -41.27
N ASP A 158 -19.87 -29.04 -40.18
CA ASP A 158 -19.24 -28.46 -39.01
C ASP A 158 -18.34 -29.53 -38.36
N LYS A 159 -17.10 -29.61 -38.83
CA LYS A 159 -16.03 -30.32 -38.15
C LYS A 159 -15.66 -29.50 -36.92
N GLU A 160 -16.34 -29.79 -35.81
CA GLU A 160 -15.96 -29.36 -34.48
C GLU A 160 -14.50 -29.73 -34.24
N MET A 161 -13.61 -28.73 -34.31
CA MET A 161 -12.28 -28.88 -33.73
C MET A 161 -12.46 -28.70 -32.22
N SER A 162 -12.71 -29.83 -31.56
CA SER A 162 -12.36 -30.01 -30.15
C SER A 162 -10.93 -29.49 -29.96
N SER A 163 -10.80 -28.55 -29.05
CA SER A 163 -9.53 -28.15 -28.46
C SER A 163 -9.59 -28.45 -26.97
N GLU A 164 -9.92 -29.70 -26.64
CA GLU A 164 -9.36 -30.36 -25.46
C GLU A 164 -7.87 -30.61 -25.73
N GLU A 165 -7.08 -30.74 -24.66
CA GLU A 165 -5.61 -30.84 -24.64
C GLU A 165 -4.89 -29.49 -24.66
N ASP A 166 -4.79 -28.87 -23.49
CA ASP A 166 -3.58 -29.04 -22.67
C ASP A 166 -3.83 -28.34 -21.32
N GLU A 167 -4.36 -29.12 -20.37
CA GLU A 167 -4.44 -28.76 -18.95
C GLU A 167 -3.69 -29.83 -18.15
N SER A 168 -2.39 -29.90 -18.37
CA SER A 168 -1.46 -30.56 -17.45
C SER A 168 -0.24 -29.67 -17.27
N ASP A 169 -0.24 -28.89 -16.20
CA ASP A 169 0.97 -28.71 -15.39
C ASP A 169 0.59 -28.22 -14.00
N ASP A 170 1.18 -28.90 -13.02
CA ASP A 170 1.21 -28.62 -11.57
C ASP A 170 1.83 -27.24 -11.28
#